data_AF-A0A3B3YDT1-F1
#
_entry.id   AF-A0A3B3YDT1-F1
#
_cell.length_a   1.000
_cell.length_b   1.000
_cell.length_c   1.000
_cell.angle_alpha   90.00
_cell.angle_beta   90.00
_cell.angle_gamma   90.00
#
_symmetry.space_group_name_H-M   'P 1'
#
loop_
_entity.id
_entity.type
_entity.pdbx_description
1 polymer ?
#
loop_
_entity_poly.entity_id
_entity_poly.type
_entity_poly.pdbx_seq_one_letter_code
_entity_poly.pdbx_strand_id
1 'polypeptide(L)' 'MSQWKQVQQLEMRLLEQVDYLYDDNFPMDIRQGLAGWIESQDCMSA' A
#
# COMPACT_ATOMS: atom_id res chain seq x y z
N MET A 1 8.63 -6.85 8.72
CA MET A 1 7.86 -7.22 7.52
C MET A 1 7.04 -6.00 7.14
N SER A 2 7.00 -5.62 5.87
CA SER A 2 6.20 -4.46 5.47
C SER A 2 4.70 -4.79 5.55
N GLN A 3 3.88 -3.84 5.98
CA GLN A 3 2.42 -3.90 5.97
C GLN A 3 1.90 -4.26 4.57
N TRP A 4 2.55 -3.74 3.52
CA TRP A 4 2.22 -4.07 2.13
C TRP A 4 2.26 -5.58 1.83
N LYS A 5 3.20 -6.34 2.41
CA LYS A 5 3.26 -7.79 2.23
C LYS A 5 2.07 -8.51 2.87
N GLN A 6 1.51 -7.96 3.94
CA GLN A 6 0.30 -8.52 4.56
C GLN A 6 -0.93 -8.21 3.70
N VAL A 7 -0.98 -7.01 3.10
CA VAL A 7 -2.04 -6.63 2.15
C VAL A 7 -2.07 -7.58 0.95
N GLN A 8 -0.92 -7.96 0.40
CA GLN A 8 -0.82 -8.92 -0.69
C GLN A 8 -1.30 -10.35 -0.36
N GLN A 9 -1.48 -10.68 0.92
CA GLN A 9 -2.00 -11.97 1.37
C GLN A 9 -3.51 -11.95 1.66
N LEU A 10 -4.17 -10.80 1.49
CA LEU A 10 -5.61 -10.68 1.68
C LEU A 10 -6.39 -11.41 0.59
N GLU A 11 -7.67 -11.66 0.87
CA GLU A 11 -8.58 -12.23 -0.12
C GLU A 11 -8.72 -11.32 -1.34
N MET A 12 -8.98 -11.92 -2.50
CA MET A 12 -9.10 -11.20 -3.78
C MET A 12 -10.11 -10.04 -3.73
N ARG A 13 -11.20 -10.19 -2.98
CA ARG A 13 -12.21 -9.11 -2.79
C ARG A 13 -11.64 -7.88 -2.08
N LEU A 14 -10.72 -8.08 -1.16
CA LEU A 14 -10.04 -6.98 -0.44
C LEU A 14 -8.95 -6.37 -1.31
N LEU A 15 -8.27 -7.18 -2.13
CA LEU A 15 -7.30 -6.68 -3.11
C LEU A 15 -7.96 -5.79 -4.16
N GLU A 16 -9.18 -6.12 -4.61
CA GLU A 16 -9.96 -5.23 -5.48
C GLU A 16 -10.25 -3.88 -4.81
N GLN A 17 -10.63 -3.88 -3.53
CA GLN A 17 -10.82 -2.63 -2.77
C GLN A 17 -9.53 -1.82 -2.63
N VAL A 18 -8.41 -2.51 -2.44
CA VAL A 18 -7.08 -1.90 -2.38
C VAL A 18 -6.71 -1.29 -3.73
N ASP A 19 -7.04 -1.94 -4.85
CA ASP A 19 -6.84 -1.41 -6.20
C ASP A 19 -7.58 -0.08 -6.41
N TYR A 20 -8.83 0.03 -5.93
CA TYR A 20 -9.59 1.29 -5.98
C TYR A 20 -8.98 2.45 -5.16
N LEU A 21 -8.07 2.18 -4.22
CA LEU A 21 -7.39 3.23 -3.46
C LEU A 21 -6.25 3.89 -4.25
N TYR A 22 -5.75 3.22 -5.29
CA TYR A 22 -4.70 3.73 -6.15
C TYR A 22 -5.31 4.36 -7.40
N ASP A 23 -4.88 5.58 -7.72
CA ASP A 23 -5.25 6.30 -8.93
C ASP A 23 -4.00 6.59 -9.78
N ASP A 24 -4.18 7.32 -10.88
CA ASP A 24 -3.07 7.73 -11.75
C ASP A 24 -2.03 8.61 -11.04
N ASN A 25 -2.37 9.25 -9.91
CA ASN A 25 -1.43 10.05 -9.12
C ASN A 25 -0.56 9.19 -8.19
N PHE A 26 -1.06 8.03 -7.76
CA PHE A 26 -0.32 7.12 -6.89
C PHE A 26 -0.46 5.67 -7.36
N PRO A 27 0.43 5.20 -8.25
CA PRO A 27 0.36 3.84 -8.76
C PRO A 27 0.79 2.80 -7.72
N MET A 28 0.18 1.62 -7.79
CA MET A 28 0.47 0.49 -6.91
C MET A 28 1.95 0.07 -6.92
N ASP A 29 2.63 0.19 -8.06
CA ASP A 29 4.07 -0.08 -8.19
C ASP A 29 4.93 0.85 -7.32
N ILE A 30 4.51 2.10 -7.17
CA ILE A 30 5.18 3.08 -6.31
C ILE A 30 4.96 2.71 -4.84
N ARG A 31 3.74 2.36 -4.44
CA ARG A 31 3.47 1.84 -3.08
C ARG A 31 4.31 0.61 -2.77
N GLN A 32 4.46 -0.31 -3.73
CA GLN A 32 5.23 -1.54 -3.57
C GLN A 32 6.73 -1.26 -3.45
N GLY A 33 7.29 -0.45 -4.36
CA GLY A 33 8.71 -0.10 -4.37
C GLY A 33 9.12 0.73 -3.15
N LEU A 34 8.24 1.63 -2.70
CA LEU A 34 8.46 2.48 -1.53
C LEU A 34 7.84 1.90 -0.25
N ALA A 35 7.39 0.64 -0.23
CA ALA A 35 6.59 0.11 0.88
C ALA A 35 7.27 0.29 2.24
N GLY A 36 8.57 -0.02 2.32
CA GLY A 36 9.34 0.18 3.54
C GLY A 36 9.56 1.65 3.89
N TRP A 37 9.73 2.53 2.89
CA TRP A 37 9.93 3.97 3.13
C TRP A 37 8.66 4.66 3.60
N ILE A 38 7.52 4.36 2.96
CA ILE A 38 6.18 4.86 3.32
C ILE A 38 5.80 4.43 4.72
N GLU A 39 6.00 3.14 5.05
CA GLU A 39 5.66 2.60 6.38
C GLU A 39 6.61 3.08 7.48
N SER A 40 7.80 3.58 7.10
CA SER A 40 8.73 4.24 8.02
C SER A 40 8.48 5.75 8.12
N GLN A 41 7.62 6.33 7.27
CA GLN A 41 7.17 7.70 7.47
C GLN A 41 6.23 7.69 8.68
N ASP A 42 6.54 8.50 9.68
CA ASP A 42 5.65 8.77 10.81
C ASP A 42 4.48 9.64 10.30
N CYS A 43 3.55 9.03 9.56
CA CYS A 43 2.35 9.71 9.05
C CYS A 43 1.38 10.14 10.17
N MET A 44 1.72 9.91 11.45
CA MET A 44 0.93 10.33 12.62
C MET A 44 1.45 11.63 13.27
N SER A 45 2.49 12.26 12.71
CA SER A 45 2.95 13.59 13.10
C SER A 45 2.42 14.67 12.13
N ALA A 46 1.10 14.85 12.03
CA ALA A 46 0.46 16.01 11.39
C ALA A 46 -0.87 16.36 12.06
#